data_AF-A0A419SQV3-F1
#
_entry.id   AF-A0A419SQV3-F1
#
_cell.length_a   1.000
_cell.length_b   1.000
_cell.length_c   1.000
_cell.angle_alpha   90.00
_cell.angle_beta   90.00
_cell.angle_gamma   90.00
#
_symmetry.space_group_name_H-M   'P 1'
#
loop_
_entity.id
_entity.type
_entity.pdbx_description
1 polymer ?
#
loop_
_entity_poly.entity_id
_entity_poly.type
_entity_poly.pdbx_seq_one_letter_code
_entity_poly.pdbx_strand_id
1 'polypeptide(L)'
;MPSRKTTRLQPTIGNLAKALFVVNRHAKTSPQPQKLYQLKTDVIEKLITEGKAEKVGLQQSPNPSKFHQQTCNTLVKVEEYGFHIISTREDLLELPHLGEWSEDFRNPTDTFPLRQAVQLLEQYSQPIKRKSVPSQRRVSNQGQRQSSFFDPFGKQKRRTR
;
A
#
# COMPACT_ATOMS: atom_id res chain seq x y z
N MET A 1 2.14 25.96 30.49
CA MET A 1 1.51 25.54 29.23
C MET A 1 1.34 24.02 29.25
N PRO A 2 0.12 23.47 29.30
CA PRO A 2 -0.06 22.03 29.30
C PRO A 2 0.35 21.44 27.95
N SER A 3 1.35 20.55 27.98
CA SER A 3 1.80 19.78 26.82
C SER A 3 0.62 18.99 26.25
N ARG A 4 0.23 19.27 25.01
CA ARG A 4 -0.84 18.57 24.28
C ARG A 4 -0.38 17.12 24.06
N LYS A 5 -0.70 16.23 25.01
CA LYS A 5 -0.46 14.80 24.88
C LYS A 5 -1.19 14.35 23.60
N THR A 6 -0.43 14.08 22.53
CA THR A 6 -0.95 13.43 21.34
C THR A 6 -1.28 12.00 21.72
N THR A 7 -2.54 11.73 22.03
CA THR A 7 -3.02 10.37 22.27
C THR A 7 -2.70 9.53 21.04
N ARG A 8 -1.86 8.51 21.20
CA ARG A 8 -1.56 7.58 20.10
C ARG A 8 -2.82 6.77 19.84
N LEU A 9 -3.40 6.96 18.66
CA LEU A 9 -4.58 6.22 18.25
C LEU A 9 -4.17 4.77 17.96
N GLN A 10 -4.97 3.84 18.47
CA GLN A 10 -4.73 2.42 18.24
C GLN A 10 -5.16 2.06 16.81
N PRO A 11 -4.40 1.19 16.11
CA PRO A 11 -4.72 0.76 14.75
C PRO A 11 -5.83 -0.31 14.76
N THR A 12 -7.01 0.05 15.24
CA THR A 12 -8.24 -0.74 15.07
C THR A 12 -8.74 -0.64 13.63
N ILE A 13 -9.55 -1.61 13.18
CA ILE A 13 -10.02 -1.66 11.78
C ILE A 13 -10.83 -0.39 11.44
N GLY A 14 -11.76 0.03 12.31
CA GLY A 14 -12.50 1.29 12.09
C GLY A 14 -11.64 2.55 12.08
N ASN A 15 -10.59 2.63 12.90
CA ASN A 15 -9.66 3.77 12.84
C ASN A 15 -8.85 3.76 11.53
N LEU A 16 -8.48 2.57 11.03
CA LEU A 16 -7.81 2.41 9.74
C LEU A 16 -8.73 2.81 8.59
N ALA A 17 -10.00 2.40 8.62
CA ALA A 17 -11.00 2.75 7.62
C ALA A 17 -11.25 4.27 7.57
N LYS A 18 -11.45 4.90 8.74
CA LYS A 18 -11.56 6.37 8.87
C LYS A 18 -10.32 7.09 8.36
N ALA A 19 -9.13 6.60 8.72
CA ALA A 19 -7.87 7.18 8.28
C ALA A 19 -7.69 7.07 6.76
N LEU A 20 -8.02 5.93 6.15
CA LEU A 20 -8.01 5.72 4.70
C LEU A 20 -8.96 6.70 3.99
N PHE A 21 -10.17 6.88 4.52
CA PHE A 21 -11.15 7.81 3.96
C PHE A 21 -10.62 9.26 3.95
N VAL A 22 -10.08 9.71 5.07
CA VAL A 22 -9.51 11.06 5.19
C VAL A 22 -8.29 11.23 4.28
N VAL A 23 -7.36 10.27 4.25
CA VAL A 23 -6.19 10.35 3.36
C VAL A 23 -6.61 10.41 1.90
N ASN A 24 -7.60 9.62 1.48
CA ASN A 24 -8.11 9.66 0.12
C ASN A 24 -8.75 11.02 -0.24
N ARG A 25 -9.51 11.61 0.68
CA ARG A 25 -10.09 12.96 0.51
C ARG A 25 -8.99 14.01 0.32
N HIS A 26 -7.93 13.95 1.11
CA HIS A 26 -6.82 14.92 1.06
C HIS A 26 -5.84 14.67 -0.10
N ALA A 27 -5.73 13.44 -0.62
CA ALA A 27 -4.88 13.15 -1.77
C ALA A 27 -5.26 13.98 -3.00
N LYS A 28 -6.56 14.28 -3.19
CA LYS A 28 -7.06 15.12 -4.30
C LYS A 28 -6.57 16.57 -4.26
N THR A 29 -6.19 17.07 -3.09
CA THR A 29 -5.80 18.47 -2.87
C THR A 29 -4.39 18.63 -2.32
N SER A 30 -3.65 17.53 -2.13
CA SER A 30 -2.29 17.54 -1.59
C SER A 30 -1.29 17.93 -2.67
N PRO A 31 -0.23 18.70 -2.33
CA PRO A 31 0.88 18.96 -3.26
C PRO A 31 1.67 17.69 -3.62
N GLN A 32 1.55 16.62 -2.82
CA GLN A 32 2.21 15.33 -3.05
C GLN A 32 1.16 14.19 -3.04
N PRO A 33 0.30 14.09 -4.08
CA PRO A 33 -0.78 13.10 -4.13
C PRO A 33 -0.26 11.66 -4.23
N GLN A 34 0.86 11.44 -4.93
CA GLN A 34 1.43 10.12 -5.18
C GLN A 34 1.76 9.36 -3.88
N LYS A 35 2.36 10.03 -2.89
CA LYS A 35 2.70 9.42 -1.59
C LYS A 35 1.45 8.92 -0.86
N LEU A 36 0.36 9.69 -0.90
CA LEU A 36 -0.89 9.35 -0.22
C LEU A 36 -1.62 8.21 -0.93
N TYR A 37 -1.57 8.15 -2.27
CA TYR A 37 -2.12 7.03 -3.02
C TYR A 37 -1.37 5.73 -2.76
N GLN A 38 -0.04 5.75 -2.76
CA GLN A 38 0.77 4.58 -2.42
C GLN A 38 0.44 4.07 -1.01
N LEU A 39 0.45 4.96 -0.02
CA LEU A 39 0.11 4.60 1.36
C LEU A 39 -1.29 3.98 1.49
N LYS A 40 -2.28 4.52 0.76
CA LYS A 40 -3.63 3.97 0.72
C LYS A 40 -3.63 2.55 0.15
N THR A 41 -2.99 2.35 -1.01
CA THR A 41 -2.96 1.06 -1.70
C THR A 41 -2.27 0.00 -0.83
N ASP A 42 -1.09 0.30 -0.29
CA ASP A 42 -0.31 -0.62 0.54
C ASP A 42 -1.11 -1.09 1.78
N VAL A 43 -1.82 -0.17 2.43
CA VAL A 43 -2.63 -0.51 3.61
C VAL A 43 -3.85 -1.35 3.23
N ILE A 44 -4.52 -1.04 2.12
CA ILE A 44 -5.67 -1.85 1.66
C ILE A 44 -5.22 -3.26 1.30
N GLU A 45 -4.14 -3.42 0.55
CA GLU A 45 -3.58 -4.74 0.22
C GLU A 45 -3.23 -5.54 1.49
N LYS A 46 -2.63 -4.87 2.48
CA LYS A 46 -2.36 -5.47 3.78
C LYS A 46 -3.65 -5.87 4.52
N LEU A 47 -4.69 -5.06 4.49
CA LEU A 47 -5.98 -5.40 5.12
C LEU A 47 -6.65 -6.59 4.44
N ILE A 48 -6.54 -6.71 3.11
CA ILE A 48 -7.05 -7.84 2.34
C ILE A 48 -6.29 -9.11 2.73
N THR A 49 -4.96 -9.07 2.77
CA THR A 49 -4.14 -10.25 3.15
C THR A 49 -4.35 -10.68 4.60
N GLU A 50 -4.69 -9.76 5.50
CA GLU A 50 -5.03 -10.05 6.89
C GLU A 50 -6.50 -10.47 7.09
N GLY A 51 -7.33 -10.52 6.04
CA GLY A 51 -8.75 -10.86 6.13
C GLY A 51 -9.61 -9.81 6.84
N LYS A 52 -9.12 -8.57 6.93
CA LYS A 52 -9.81 -7.42 7.56
C LYS A 52 -10.55 -6.54 6.55
N ALA A 53 -10.34 -6.80 5.26
CA ALA A 53 -11.01 -6.16 4.15
C ALA A 53 -11.48 -7.22 3.16
N GLU A 54 -12.60 -6.94 2.50
CA GLU A 54 -13.23 -7.86 1.56
C GLU A 54 -13.36 -7.19 0.19
N LYS A 55 -12.99 -7.92 -0.87
CA LYS A 55 -13.28 -7.50 -2.24
C LYS A 55 -14.76 -7.82 -2.52
N VAL A 56 -15.58 -6.79 -2.62
CA VAL A 56 -17.04 -6.93 -2.77
C VAL A 56 -17.42 -7.24 -4.22
N GLY A 57 -16.75 -6.59 -5.18
CA GLY A 57 -17.11 -6.72 -6.58
C GLY A 57 -16.45 -5.69 -7.48
N LEU A 58 -16.81 -5.71 -8.75
CA LEU A 58 -16.33 -4.79 -9.78
C LEU A 58 -17.35 -3.68 -10.01
N GLN A 59 -16.91 -2.43 -9.92
CA GLN A 59 -17.72 -1.25 -10.24
C GLN A 59 -17.13 -0.46 -11.40
N GLN A 60 -17.98 0.00 -12.30
CA GLN A 60 -17.58 0.86 -13.40
C GLN A 60 -17.24 2.27 -12.89
N SER A 61 -16.25 2.92 -13.51
CA SER A 61 -15.95 4.31 -13.18
C SER A 61 -17.11 5.23 -13.58
N PRO A 62 -17.48 6.25 -12.77
CA PRO A 62 -18.63 7.12 -13.04
C PRO A 62 -18.42 8.10 -14.20
N ASN A 63 -17.17 8.33 -14.62
CA ASN A 63 -16.83 9.19 -15.76
C ASN A 63 -15.84 8.46 -16.68
N PRO A 64 -16.28 7.43 -17.40
CA PRO A 64 -15.42 6.83 -18.38
C PRO A 64 -15.14 7.84 -19.50
N SER A 65 -13.88 8.00 -19.88
CA SER A 65 -13.59 8.76 -21.11
C SER A 65 -14.23 8.05 -22.31
N LYS A 66 -14.56 8.77 -23.39
CA LYS A 66 -15.18 8.20 -24.61
C LYS A 66 -14.43 7.00 -25.19
N PHE A 67 -13.15 6.83 -24.86
CA PHE A 67 -12.29 5.73 -25.32
C PHE A 67 -12.00 4.67 -24.25
N HIS A 68 -12.56 4.81 -23.05
CA HIS A 68 -12.22 4.01 -21.86
C HIS A 68 -13.48 3.64 -21.05
N GLN A 69 -14.60 3.42 -21.75
CA GLN A 69 -15.92 3.08 -21.19
C GLN A 69 -16.03 1.76 -20.44
N GLN A 70 -14.98 0.95 -20.45
CA GLN A 70 -15.02 -0.41 -19.91
C GLN A 70 -14.12 -0.62 -18.70
N THR A 71 -13.51 0.42 -18.13
CA THR A 71 -12.67 0.25 -16.95
C THR A 71 -13.50 0.03 -15.69
N CYS A 72 -13.39 -1.19 -15.17
CA CYS A 72 -13.93 -1.58 -13.87
C CYS A 72 -12.84 -1.48 -12.80
N ASN A 73 -13.20 -0.92 -11.66
CA ASN A 73 -12.39 -0.91 -10.44
C ASN A 73 -12.93 -1.92 -9.45
N THR A 74 -12.05 -2.48 -8.63
CA THR A 74 -12.44 -3.40 -7.58
C THR A 74 -12.87 -2.59 -6.36
N LEU A 75 -14.11 -2.79 -5.93
CA LEU A 75 -14.65 -2.24 -4.70
C LEU A 75 -14.19 -3.12 -3.54
N VAL A 76 -13.44 -2.51 -2.62
CA VAL A 76 -12.99 -3.14 -1.38
C VAL A 76 -13.73 -2.51 -0.21
N LYS A 77 -14.33 -3.33 0.64
CA LYS A 77 -15.00 -2.89 1.86
C LYS A 77 -14.10 -3.13 3.07
N VAL A 78 -13.96 -2.09 3.89
CA VAL A 78 -13.27 -2.10 5.18
C VAL A 78 -14.24 -1.54 6.21
N GLU A 79 -14.81 -2.43 7.05
CA GLU A 79 -15.97 -2.10 7.90
C GLU A 79 -17.09 -1.40 7.11
N GLU A 80 -17.42 -0.15 7.45
CA GLU A 80 -18.49 0.64 6.85
C GLU A 80 -18.03 1.45 5.62
N TYR A 81 -16.75 1.34 5.24
CA TYR A 81 -16.16 2.14 4.17
C TYR A 81 -15.86 1.32 2.92
N GLY A 82 -16.23 1.85 1.77
CA GLY A 82 -15.86 1.37 0.44
C GLY A 82 -14.69 2.16 -0.15
N PHE A 83 -13.75 1.43 -0.76
CA PHE A 83 -12.61 1.99 -1.47
C PHE A 83 -12.41 1.30 -2.82
N HIS A 84 -12.18 2.09 -3.86
CA HIS A 84 -11.79 1.57 -5.17
C HIS A 84 -10.28 1.40 -5.26
N ILE A 85 -9.87 0.24 -5.75
CA ILE A 85 -8.51 -0.07 -6.23
C ILE A 85 -8.57 -0.47 -7.70
N ILE A 86 -7.42 -0.41 -8.38
CA ILE A 86 -7.31 -0.91 -9.75
C ILE A 86 -7.57 -2.41 -9.71
N SER A 87 -8.47 -2.89 -10.57
CA SER A 87 -8.79 -4.32 -10.66
C SER A 87 -7.61 -5.09 -11.24
N THR A 88 -7.31 -6.24 -10.66
CA THR A 88 -6.37 -7.21 -11.23
C THR A 88 -7.08 -8.11 -12.24
N ARG A 89 -6.30 -8.91 -12.99
CA ARG A 89 -6.87 -9.90 -13.91
C ARG A 89 -7.71 -10.94 -13.19
N GLU A 90 -7.30 -11.35 -11.99
CA GLU A 90 -8.02 -12.32 -11.15
C GLU A 90 -9.36 -11.75 -10.69
N ASP A 91 -9.35 -10.48 -10.25
CA ASP A 91 -10.57 -9.77 -9.84
C ASP A 91 -11.61 -9.74 -10.97
N LEU A 92 -11.16 -9.51 -12.21
CA LEU A 92 -12.03 -9.48 -13.39
C LEU A 92 -12.66 -10.85 -13.73
N LEU A 93 -12.09 -11.96 -13.25
CA LEU A 93 -12.58 -13.31 -13.49
C LEU A 93 -13.45 -13.84 -12.35
N GLU A 94 -13.11 -13.48 -11.11
CA GLU A 94 -13.71 -14.07 -9.90
C GLU A 94 -14.80 -13.21 -9.27
N LEU A 95 -14.71 -11.88 -9.40
CA LEU A 95 -15.61 -10.98 -8.70
C LEU A 95 -16.86 -10.66 -9.51
N PRO A 96 -18.03 -10.54 -8.86
CA PRO A 96 -19.26 -10.15 -9.54
C PRO A 96 -19.21 -8.69 -10.01
N HIS A 97 -19.85 -8.42 -11.15
CA HIS A 97 -20.08 -7.06 -11.62
C HIS A 97 -21.25 -6.42 -10.85
N LEU A 98 -20.96 -5.35 -10.11
CA LEU A 98 -21.94 -4.59 -9.34
C LEU A 98 -22.62 -3.48 -10.17
N GLY A 99 -22.21 -3.33 -11.43
CA GLY A 99 -22.75 -2.33 -12.35
C GLY A 99 -22.14 -0.95 -12.15
N GLU A 100 -22.98 0.07 -12.36
CA GLU A 100 -22.62 1.48 -12.22
C GLU A 100 -22.54 1.92 -10.76
N TRP A 101 -22.02 3.13 -10.54
CA TRP A 101 -21.86 3.70 -9.22
C TRP A 101 -23.22 3.94 -8.55
N SER A 102 -23.52 3.21 -7.46
CA SER A 102 -24.75 3.42 -6.68
C SER A 102 -24.49 4.25 -5.41
N GLU A 103 -25.50 4.99 -4.97
CA GLU A 103 -25.41 5.83 -3.75
C GLU A 103 -25.38 5.00 -2.46
N ASP A 104 -25.72 3.72 -2.53
CA ASP A 104 -25.81 2.81 -1.38
C ASP A 104 -24.45 2.57 -0.71
N PHE A 105 -23.35 2.84 -1.41
CA PHE A 105 -21.98 2.63 -0.94
C PHE A 105 -21.28 3.92 -0.50
N ARG A 106 -22.04 4.96 -0.15
CA ARG A 106 -21.45 6.22 0.35
C ARG A 106 -20.77 6.00 1.70
N ASN A 107 -19.50 6.36 1.76
CA ASN A 107 -18.73 6.36 2.99
C ASN A 107 -19.34 7.33 4.02
N PRO A 108 -19.44 6.94 5.30
CA PRO A 108 -19.97 7.83 6.33
C PRO A 108 -19.09 9.07 6.50
N THR A 109 -19.73 10.20 6.82
CA THR A 109 -19.02 11.47 7.00
C THR A 109 -18.32 11.49 8.35
N ASP A 110 -16.98 11.45 8.33
CA ASP A 110 -16.17 11.50 9.53
C ASP A 110 -15.10 12.59 9.48
N THR A 111 -14.80 13.15 10.65
CA THR A 111 -13.74 14.15 10.81
C THR A 111 -12.56 13.54 11.55
N PHE A 112 -11.43 13.39 10.86
CA PHE A 112 -10.20 12.87 11.42
C PHE A 112 -9.03 13.77 11.03
N PRO A 113 -8.10 14.13 11.93
CA PRO A 113 -6.96 14.97 11.57
C PRO A 113 -6.03 14.25 10.58
N LEU A 114 -5.75 14.85 9.42
CA LEU A 114 -4.91 14.25 8.36
C LEU A 114 -3.57 13.73 8.90
N ARG A 115 -2.89 14.52 9.75
CA ARG A 115 -1.60 14.11 10.33
C ARG A 115 -1.71 12.83 11.14
N GLN A 116 -2.79 12.68 11.92
CA GLN A 116 -3.03 11.47 12.69
C GLN A 116 -3.39 10.29 11.76
N ALA A 117 -4.13 10.53 10.68
CA ALA A 117 -4.48 9.50 9.71
C ALA A 117 -3.24 8.93 9.05
N VAL A 118 -2.37 9.81 8.53
CA VAL A 118 -1.12 9.42 7.89
C VAL A 118 -0.24 8.66 8.88
N GLN A 119 -0.06 9.17 10.11
CA GLN A 119 0.74 8.48 11.13
C GLN A 119 0.20 7.10 11.48
N LEU A 120 -1.13 6.96 11.61
CA LEU A 120 -1.78 5.69 11.92
C LEU A 120 -1.60 4.68 10.78
N LEU A 121 -1.77 5.11 9.52
CA LEU A 121 -1.55 4.27 8.34
C LEU A 121 -0.08 3.91 8.15
N GLU A 122 0.85 4.85 8.34
CA GLU A 122 2.29 4.59 8.27
C GLU A 122 2.72 3.61 9.37
N GLN A 123 2.21 3.74 10.59
CA GLN A 123 2.47 2.80 11.68
C GLN A 123 1.94 1.39 11.35
N TYR A 124 0.77 1.31 10.71
CA TYR A 124 0.18 0.03 10.31
C TYR A 124 0.89 -0.59 9.12
N SER A 125 1.25 0.19 8.09
CA SER A 125 1.88 -0.28 6.85
C SER A 125 3.31 -0.80 7.05
N GLN A 126 4.02 -0.27 8.05
CA GLN A 126 5.40 -0.70 8.33
C GLN A 126 5.50 -2.24 8.40
N PRO A 127 6.49 -2.85 7.71
CA PRO A 127 6.73 -4.27 7.84
C PRO A 127 6.97 -4.54 9.31
N ILE A 128 6.18 -5.45 9.88
CA ILE A 128 6.42 -5.94 11.24
C ILE A 128 7.83 -6.52 11.18
N LYS A 129 8.82 -5.78 11.68
CA LYS A 129 10.11 -6.34 12.02
C LYS A 129 9.77 -7.37 13.08
N ARG A 130 9.55 -8.63 12.67
CA ARG A 130 9.49 -9.76 13.57
C ARG A 130 10.72 -9.57 14.44
N LYS A 131 10.55 -9.41 15.76
CA LYS A 131 11.67 -9.35 16.68
C LYS A 131 12.52 -10.55 16.32
N SER A 132 13.66 -10.32 15.67
CA SER A 132 14.61 -11.38 15.41
C SER A 132 14.94 -11.92 16.79
N VAL A 133 14.52 -13.14 17.06
CA VAL A 133 15.01 -13.90 18.21
C VAL A 133 16.53 -13.73 18.16
N PRO A 134 17.22 -13.36 19.26
CA PRO A 134 18.65 -13.12 19.21
C PRO A 134 19.32 -14.40 18.71
N SER A 135 19.71 -14.37 17.43
CA SER A 135 20.46 -15.45 16.80
C SER A 135 21.73 -15.58 17.60
N GLN A 136 21.86 -16.69 18.32
CA GLN A 136 23.09 -17.02 19.04
C GLN A 136 24.24 -16.86 18.05
N ARG A 137 25.18 -15.99 18.40
CA ARG A 137 26.38 -15.72 17.62
C ARG A 137 27.09 -17.05 17.35
N ARG A 138 26.93 -17.61 16.15
CA ARG A 138 27.87 -18.59 15.64
C ARG A 138 29.16 -17.84 15.37
N VAL A 139 30.17 -18.09 16.21
CA VAL A 139 31.55 -17.69 15.97
C VAL A 139 31.99 -18.40 14.69
N SER A 140 31.98 -17.68 13.57
CA SER A 140 32.56 -18.16 12.33
C SER A 140 34.07 -17.91 12.37
N ASN A 141 34.83 -18.99 12.47
CA ASN A 141 36.28 -19.01 12.29
C ASN A 141 36.68 -18.27 11.00
N GLN A 142 37.60 -17.31 11.13
CA GLN A 142 38.26 -16.67 10.00
C GLN A 142 39.21 -17.67 9.34
N GLY A 143 38.80 -18.20 8.19
CA GLY A 143 39.63 -19.00 7.29
C GLY A 143 39.74 -18.32 5.93
N GLN A 144 40.88 -17.69 5.69
CA GLN A 144 41.53 -17.32 4.42
C GLN A 144 40.67 -17.38 3.12
N ARG A 145 40.41 -16.21 2.52
CA ARG A 145 40.02 -16.10 1.11
C ARG A 145 41.25 -15.68 0.30
N GLN A 146 41.79 -16.62 -0.48
CA GLN A 146 42.67 -16.29 -1.60
C GLN A 146 41.83 -15.73 -2.75
N SER A 147 42.29 -14.62 -3.31
CA SER A 147 41.70 -13.93 -4.46
C SER A 147 42.16 -14.57 -5.76
N SER A 148 41.22 -14.98 -6.62
CA SER A 148 41.46 -15.15 -8.06
C SER A 148 40.50 -14.23 -8.82
N PHE A 149 41.01 -13.03 -9.10
CA PHE A 149 40.40 -12.08 -10.02
C PHE A 149 40.50 -12.65 -11.45
N PHE A 150 39.35 -13.01 -12.03
CA PHE A 150 39.24 -13.42 -13.42
C PHE A 150 38.92 -12.19 -14.27
N ASP A 151 39.88 -11.75 -15.09
CA ASP A 151 39.79 -10.55 -15.92
C ASP A 151 39.53 -10.96 -17.38
N PRO A 152 38.33 -10.77 -17.94
CA PRO A 152 37.93 -11.39 -19.22
C PRO A 152 38.32 -10.58 -20.48
N PHE A 153 39.13 -9.52 -20.36
CA PHE A 153 39.52 -8.68 -21.51
C PHE A 153 41.05 -8.55 -21.65
N GLY A 154 41.66 -9.60 -22.20
CA GLY A 154 43.07 -9.61 -22.59
C GLY A 154 43.39 -8.56 -23.65
N LYS A 155 44.20 -7.55 -23.28
CA LYS A 155 44.74 -6.54 -24.19
C LYS A 155 45.74 -7.16 -25.16
N GLN A 156 45.40 -7.25 -26.44
CA GLN A 156 46.35 -7.58 -27.53
C GLN A 156 47.36 -6.44 -27.71
N LYS A 157 48.64 -6.72 -27.46
CA LYS A 157 49.76 -5.83 -27.78
C LYS A 157 50.01 -5.84 -29.29
N ARG A 158 49.77 -4.70 -29.95
CA ARG A 158 50.29 -4.41 -31.30
C ARG A 158 51.82 -4.34 -31.24
N ARG A 159 52.51 -5.23 -31.97
CA ARG A 159 53.96 -5.14 -32.20
C ARG A 159 54.21 -4.21 -33.39
N THR A 160 55.06 -3.23 -33.16
CA THR A 160 55.73 -2.43 -34.17
C THR A 160 56.79 -3.27 -34.90
N ARG A 161 56.80 -3.24 -36.23
CA ARG A 161 57.93 -2.78 -37.05
C ARG A 161 57.51 -2.73 -38.50
#